data_AF-A0A6L8FTL5-F1
#
_entry.id   AF-A0A6L8FTL5-F1
#
_cell.length_a   1.000
_cell.length_b   1.000
_cell.length_c   1.000
_cell.angle_alpha   90.00
_cell.angle_beta   90.00
_cell.angle_gamma   90.00
#
_symmetry.space_group_name_H-M   'P 1'
#
loop_
_entity.id
_entity.type
_entity.pdbx_description
1 polymer ?
#
loop_
_entity_poly.entity_id
_entity_poly.type
_entity_poly.pdbx_seq_one_letter_code
_entity_poly.pdbx_strand_id
1 'polypeptide(L)'
;MIFPLTSADSLLVANMDTPAVLIPAHLAPMALHFYEHDLFPSQYKHAAFVACRAGALSSDPGYKVMALFAEPDGSNARVADFLTGFRLESDEDTGRSLFSGFFFSRSSNAWGKPVGLTTDEAGHLYLTSDETTQAIFRIEASP
;
A
#
# COMPACT_ATOMS: atom_id res chain seq x y z
N MET A 1 -0.72 1.12 -23.68
CA MET A 1 0.34 2.12 -23.39
C MET A 1 0.16 3.23 -24.41
N ILE A 2 -0.05 4.48 -23.98
CA ILE A 2 -0.07 5.63 -24.90
C ILE A 2 1.39 5.96 -25.21
N PHE A 3 1.74 5.99 -26.49
CA PHE A 3 3.05 6.42 -26.94
C PHE A 3 3.08 7.94 -27.15
N PRO A 4 4.25 8.59 -27.02
CA PRO A 4 4.43 9.98 -27.41
C PRO A 4 3.92 10.20 -28.86
N LEU A 5 3.14 11.25 -29.10
CA LEU A 5 2.53 11.50 -30.41
C LEU A 5 3.45 12.32 -31.33
N THR A 6 4.34 13.12 -30.74
CA THR A 6 5.30 13.97 -31.44
C THR A 6 6.72 13.77 -30.92
N SER A 7 7.70 14.29 -31.68
CA SER A 7 9.10 14.34 -31.21
C SER A 7 9.26 15.21 -29.96
N ALA A 8 8.45 16.25 -29.80
CA ALA A 8 8.43 17.09 -28.60
C ALA A 8 7.95 16.29 -27.37
N ASP A 9 6.92 15.45 -27.53
CA ASP A 9 6.42 14.59 -26.44
C ASP A 9 7.51 13.60 -25.98
N SER A 10 8.27 13.02 -26.92
CA SER A 10 9.38 12.13 -26.59
C SER A 10 10.47 12.82 -25.77
N LEU A 11 10.75 14.10 -26.05
CA LEU A 11 11.71 14.89 -25.27
C LEU A 11 11.19 15.21 -23.86
N LEU A 12 9.88 15.37 -23.69
CA LEU A 12 9.28 15.54 -22.36
C LEU A 12 9.38 14.24 -21.54
N VAL A 13 9.08 13.09 -22.14
CA VAL A 13 9.22 11.78 -21.47
C VAL A 13 10.68 11.52 -21.09
N ALA A 14 11.63 11.83 -21.97
CA ALA A 14 13.06 11.62 -21.72
C ALA A 14 13.61 12.46 -20.56
N ASN A 15 12.94 13.56 -20.20
CA ASN A 15 13.33 14.45 -19.10
C ASN A 15 12.50 14.24 -17.82
N MET A 16 11.66 13.20 -17.76
CA MET A 16 10.94 12.86 -16.53
C MET A 16 11.86 12.15 -15.53
N ASP A 17 11.76 12.54 -14.27
CA ASP A 17 12.41 11.81 -13.18
C ASP A 17 11.78 10.41 -13.05
N THR A 18 12.64 9.40 -12.91
CA THR A 18 12.17 8.05 -12.63
C THR A 18 11.69 7.95 -11.20
N PRO A 19 10.56 7.26 -10.93
CA PRO A 19 10.12 7.02 -9.57
C PRO A 19 11.18 6.23 -8.80
N ALA A 20 11.37 6.56 -7.52
CA ALA A 20 12.36 5.91 -6.65
C ALA A 20 12.10 4.40 -6.51
N VAL A 21 10.83 4.00 -6.43
CA VAL A 21 10.41 2.60 -6.35
C VAL A 21 9.06 2.40 -7.03
N LEU A 22 8.84 1.21 -7.59
CA LEU A 22 7.55 0.78 -8.13
C LEU A 22 6.88 -0.20 -7.16
N ILE A 23 5.57 -0.08 -7.02
CA ILE A 23 4.73 -1.02 -6.27
C ILE A 23 3.78 -1.74 -7.24
N PRO A 24 3.22 -2.91 -6.87
CA PRO A 24 2.24 -3.61 -7.70
C PRO A 24 1.09 -2.72 -8.17
N ALA A 25 0.56 -3.01 -9.35
CA ALA A 25 -0.52 -2.24 -9.93
C ALA A 25 -1.81 -2.32 -9.10
N HIS A 26 -2.57 -1.23 -9.09
CA HIS A 26 -3.90 -1.12 -8.45
C HIS A 26 -3.94 -1.37 -6.92
N LEU A 27 -2.86 -1.14 -6.18
CA LEU A 27 -2.92 -1.16 -4.70
C LEU A 27 -3.67 0.04 -4.09
N ALA A 28 -3.88 1.10 -4.87
CA ALA A 28 -4.52 2.35 -4.46
C ALA A 28 -3.89 2.96 -3.18
N PRO A 29 -2.64 3.46 -3.25
CA PRO A 29 -1.99 4.12 -2.13
C PRO A 29 -2.72 5.43 -1.79
N MET A 30 -3.13 5.60 -0.53
CA MET A 30 -3.92 6.74 -0.03
C MET A 30 -3.15 7.67 0.91
N ALA A 31 -2.13 7.16 1.59
CA ALA A 31 -1.27 7.97 2.45
C ALA A 31 0.17 7.45 2.40
N LEU A 32 1.11 8.36 2.63
CA LEU A 32 2.53 8.10 2.86
C LEU A 32 2.97 8.90 4.09
N HIS A 33 3.59 8.23 5.07
CA HIS A 33 4.01 8.84 6.34
C HIS A 33 5.42 8.41 6.72
N PHE A 34 6.35 9.35 6.88
CA PHE A 34 7.72 9.04 7.35
C PHE A 34 7.74 8.84 8.86
N TYR A 35 8.43 7.81 9.31
CA TYR A 35 8.53 7.45 10.72
C TYR A 35 9.89 7.84 11.29
N GLU A 36 9.91 8.73 12.27
CA GLU A 36 11.14 9.29 12.85
C GLU A 36 11.34 8.94 14.34
N HIS A 37 10.42 8.17 14.92
CA HIS A 37 10.44 7.80 16.34
C HIS A 37 11.17 6.49 16.60
N ASP A 38 11.36 6.16 17.88
CA ASP A 38 12.12 4.99 18.35
C ASP A 38 11.24 3.86 18.93
N LEU A 39 9.90 3.99 18.86
CA LEU A 39 8.97 2.99 19.43
C LEU A 39 8.97 1.67 18.62
N PHE A 40 9.07 1.76 17.30
CA PHE A 40 9.19 0.58 16.44
C PHE A 40 10.64 0.09 16.34
N PRO A 41 10.87 -1.19 15.96
CA PRO A 41 12.21 -1.70 15.72
C PRO A 41 13.05 -0.78 14.82
N SER A 42 14.33 -0.65 15.13
CA SER A 42 15.23 0.35 14.53
C SER A 42 15.29 0.33 12.99
N GLN A 43 15.00 -0.81 12.37
CA GLN A 43 14.89 -0.93 10.91
C GLN A 43 13.79 -0.06 10.28
N TYR A 44 12.76 0.33 11.05
CA TYR A 44 11.69 1.22 10.59
C TYR A 44 11.96 2.70 10.88
N LYS A 45 13.05 3.01 11.59
CA LYS A 45 13.48 4.39 11.78
C LYS A 45 13.87 4.96 10.42
N HIS A 46 13.30 6.10 10.06
CA HIS A 46 13.40 6.74 8.75
C HIS A 46 12.76 5.97 7.58
N ALA A 47 11.98 4.91 7.85
CA ALA A 47 11.13 4.30 6.85
C ALA A 47 9.88 5.15 6.61
N ALA A 48 9.26 5.02 5.43
CA ALA A 48 7.93 5.55 5.18
C ALA A 48 6.89 4.42 5.19
N PHE A 49 5.74 4.65 5.78
CA PHE A 49 4.59 3.76 5.71
C PHE A 49 3.62 4.22 4.63
N VAL A 50 3.15 3.29 3.81
CA VAL A 50 2.22 3.56 2.71
C VAL A 50 0.94 2.77 2.92
N ALA A 51 -0.19 3.46 3.11
CA ALA A 51 -1.50 2.83 3.27
C ALA A 51 -2.12 2.53 1.90
N CYS A 52 -2.40 1.26 1.63
CA CYS A 52 -2.96 0.78 0.36
C CYS A 52 -4.40 0.31 0.57
N ARG A 53 -5.36 1.06 0.02
CA ARG A 53 -6.80 0.87 0.23
C ARG A 53 -7.41 -0.30 -0.53
N ALA A 54 -6.71 -0.70 -1.59
CA ALA A 54 -7.12 -1.60 -2.66
C ALA A 54 -7.84 -0.97 -3.87
N GLY A 55 -7.50 -1.51 -5.05
CA GLY A 55 -8.06 -1.12 -6.34
C GLY A 55 -8.89 -2.23 -7.01
N ALA A 56 -9.77 -1.81 -7.92
CA ALA A 56 -10.80 -2.67 -8.49
C ALA A 56 -10.30 -3.75 -9.48
N LEU A 57 -9.02 -3.72 -9.88
CA LEU A 57 -8.51 -4.45 -11.05
C LEU A 57 -7.27 -5.35 -10.80
N SER A 58 -6.85 -5.56 -9.54
CA SER A 58 -5.67 -6.42 -9.23
C SER A 58 -6.05 -7.77 -8.61
N SER A 59 -5.16 -8.76 -8.77
CA SER A 59 -5.18 -10.07 -8.11
C SER A 59 -4.63 -10.02 -6.68
N ASP A 60 -3.67 -9.13 -6.38
CA ASP A 60 -3.38 -8.66 -5.02
C ASP A 60 -4.06 -7.30 -4.88
N PRO A 61 -5.28 -7.27 -4.32
CA PRO A 61 -6.09 -6.08 -4.44
C PRO A 61 -5.52 -4.92 -3.64
N GLY A 62 -4.65 -5.12 -2.65
CA GLY A 62 -4.29 -4.12 -1.64
C GLY A 62 -4.74 -4.56 -0.25
N TYR A 63 -5.34 -3.65 0.53
CA TYR A 63 -5.74 -3.90 1.92
C TYR A 63 -4.56 -4.18 2.84
N LYS A 64 -3.56 -3.30 2.79
CA LYS A 64 -2.33 -3.44 3.58
C LYS A 64 -1.66 -2.08 3.82
N VAL A 65 -0.71 -2.07 4.73
CA VAL A 65 0.31 -1.02 4.84
C VAL A 65 1.63 -1.62 4.41
N MET A 66 2.36 -0.90 3.56
CA MET A 66 3.72 -1.24 3.15
C MET A 66 4.72 -0.36 3.90
N ALA A 67 5.89 -0.88 4.22
CA ALA A 67 7.04 -0.09 4.62
C ALA A 67 7.94 0.13 3.40
N LEU A 68 8.35 1.38 3.19
CA LEU A 68 9.31 1.84 2.19
C LEU A 68 10.60 2.23 2.91
N PHE A 69 11.71 1.70 2.44
CA PHE A 69 13.05 1.99 2.92
C PHE A 69 13.84 2.60 1.77
N ALA A 70 14.66 3.61 2.05
CA ALA A 70 15.57 4.22 1.08
C ALA A 70 16.78 4.78 1.81
N GLU A 71 17.87 5.00 1.08
CA GLU A 71 19.01 5.78 1.58
C GLU A 71 18.62 7.28 1.69
N PRO A 72 19.39 8.11 2.42
CA PRO A 72 19.06 9.53 2.60
C PRO A 72 18.98 10.35 1.30
N ASP A 73 19.62 9.88 0.23
CA ASP A 73 19.56 10.48 -1.11
C ASP A 73 18.38 9.97 -1.95
N GLY A 74 17.53 9.11 -1.39
CA GLY A 74 16.40 8.47 -2.06
C GLY A 74 16.78 7.24 -2.90
N SER A 75 18.06 6.86 -2.96
CA SER A 75 18.53 5.69 -3.69
C SER A 75 18.21 4.38 -2.97
N ASN A 76 18.33 3.26 -3.70
CA ASN A 76 18.07 1.90 -3.19
C ASN A 76 16.68 1.73 -2.55
N ALA A 77 15.69 2.50 -3.03
CA ALA A 77 14.35 2.45 -2.48
C ALA A 77 13.71 1.07 -2.69
N ARG A 78 13.21 0.49 -1.60
CA ARG A 78 12.62 -0.85 -1.57
C ARG A 78 11.38 -0.86 -0.68
N VAL A 79 10.42 -1.71 -1.01
CA VAL A 79 9.17 -1.85 -0.26
C VAL A 79 8.97 -3.26 0.25
N ALA A 80 8.29 -3.40 1.39
CA ALA A 80 7.86 -4.66 1.95
C ALA A 80 6.49 -4.51 2.62
N ASP A 81 5.74 -5.60 2.74
CA ASP A 81 4.50 -5.61 3.52
C ASP A 81 4.81 -5.38 5.01
N PHE A 82 4.06 -4.48 5.65
CA PHE A 82 4.22 -4.12 7.07
C PHE A 82 3.00 -4.54 7.90
N LEU A 83 1.79 -4.17 7.47
CA LEU A 83 0.54 -4.61 8.10
C LEU A 83 -0.38 -5.20 7.03
N THR A 84 -0.76 -6.46 7.20
CA THR A 84 -1.64 -7.20 6.28
C THR A 84 -2.80 -7.82 7.05
N GLY A 85 -3.65 -8.60 6.38
CA GLY A 85 -4.76 -9.31 7.02
C GLY A 85 -6.08 -8.55 7.08
N PHE A 86 -6.17 -7.37 6.47
CA PHE A 86 -7.43 -6.62 6.34
C PHE A 86 -8.43 -7.28 5.38
N ARG A 87 -7.98 -8.23 4.55
CA ARG A 87 -8.80 -9.10 3.69
C ARG A 87 -8.64 -10.55 4.13
N LEU A 88 -9.77 -11.20 4.36
CA LEU A 88 -9.84 -12.64 4.58
C LEU A 88 -9.83 -13.37 3.24
N GLU A 89 -9.02 -14.41 3.11
CA GLU A 89 -8.99 -15.25 1.91
C GLU A 89 -10.34 -15.98 1.74
N SER A 90 -10.77 -16.14 0.49
CA SER A 90 -11.95 -16.93 0.13
C SER A 90 -11.58 -18.21 -0.62
N ASP A 91 -12.51 -19.17 -0.71
CA ASP A 91 -12.34 -20.38 -1.51
C ASP A 91 -12.17 -20.08 -3.02
N GLU A 92 -12.65 -18.93 -3.48
CA GLU A 92 -12.41 -18.42 -4.84
C GLU A 92 -10.96 -17.96 -5.03
N ASP A 93 -10.38 -17.28 -4.03
CA ASP A 93 -8.97 -16.85 -4.06
C ASP A 93 -8.01 -18.06 -4.04
N THR A 94 -8.40 -19.18 -3.42
CA THR A 94 -7.58 -20.40 -3.31
C THR A 94 -7.74 -21.38 -4.48
N GLY A 95 -8.54 -21.04 -5.49
CA GLY A 95 -8.78 -21.88 -6.67
C GLY A 95 -9.61 -23.14 -6.38
N ARG A 96 -10.32 -23.17 -5.24
CA ARG A 96 -11.17 -24.30 -4.82
C ARG A 96 -12.62 -24.18 -5.30
N SER A 97 -13.00 -23.02 -5.85
CA SER A 97 -14.33 -22.81 -6.43
C SER A 97 -14.43 -23.45 -7.83
N LEU A 98 -15.28 -24.48 -7.96
CA LEU A 98 -15.62 -25.12 -9.23
C LEU A 98 -16.57 -24.29 -10.11
N PHE A 99 -17.04 -23.14 -9.61
CA PHE A 99 -18.00 -22.25 -10.28
C PHE A 99 -17.49 -20.81 -10.39
N SER A 100 -16.17 -20.60 -10.57
CA SER A 100 -15.60 -19.30 -10.93
C SER A 100 -15.99 -18.91 -12.37
N GLY A 101 -17.28 -18.69 -12.58
CA GLY A 101 -17.86 -18.11 -13.79
C GLY A 101 -17.88 -16.60 -13.68
N PHE A 102 -17.58 -15.96 -14.81
CA PHE A 102 -17.26 -14.54 -15.07
C PHE A 102 -18.18 -13.44 -14.48
N PHE A 103 -19.15 -13.75 -13.60
CA PHE A 103 -20.17 -12.82 -13.11
C PHE A 103 -20.56 -12.93 -11.63
N PHE A 104 -19.91 -13.76 -10.81
CA PHE A 104 -20.28 -13.87 -9.38
C PHE A 104 -19.25 -13.23 -8.44
N SER A 105 -19.72 -12.20 -7.74
CA SER A 105 -19.22 -11.64 -6.46
C SER A 105 -17.74 -11.25 -6.33
N ARG A 106 -17.37 -10.05 -6.81
CA ARG A 106 -16.19 -9.30 -6.28
C ARG A 106 -16.49 -8.64 -4.93
N SER A 107 -17.28 -9.28 -4.07
CA SER A 107 -17.48 -8.75 -2.71
C SER A 107 -16.15 -8.91 -1.99
N SER A 108 -15.41 -7.80 -1.82
CA SER A 108 -14.14 -7.84 -1.09
C SER A 108 -14.45 -8.33 0.32
N ASN A 109 -13.98 -9.52 0.69
CA ASN A 109 -14.04 -10.04 2.06
C ASN A 109 -13.05 -9.28 2.98
N ALA A 110 -13.00 -7.96 2.81
CA ALA A 110 -12.12 -7.04 3.50
C ALA A 110 -12.90 -6.39 4.64
N TRP A 111 -12.43 -6.60 5.87
CA TRP A 111 -13.03 -6.03 7.06
C TRP A 111 -12.52 -4.60 7.33
N GLY A 112 -11.37 -4.21 6.76
CA GLY A 112 -10.85 -2.84 6.83
C GLY A 112 -10.21 -2.39 5.53
N LYS A 113 -10.17 -1.08 5.31
CA LYS A 113 -9.57 -0.45 4.13
C LYS A 113 -8.65 0.69 4.54
N PRO A 114 -7.32 0.48 4.56
CA PRO A 114 -6.34 1.49 4.96
C PRO A 114 -6.45 2.79 4.15
N VAL A 115 -6.49 3.94 4.83
CA VAL A 115 -6.53 5.27 4.18
C VAL A 115 -5.46 6.21 4.72
N GLY A 116 -5.60 6.70 5.95
CA GLY A 116 -4.74 7.71 6.54
C GLY A 116 -3.71 7.12 7.50
N LEU A 117 -2.54 7.75 7.57
CA LEU A 117 -1.44 7.41 8.49
C LEU A 117 -0.96 8.65 9.21
N THR A 118 -0.67 8.53 10.51
CA THR A 118 -0.01 9.59 11.29
C THR A 118 0.64 9.02 12.56
N THR A 119 1.51 9.78 13.21
CA THR A 119 2.11 9.41 14.51
C THR A 119 1.81 10.47 15.57
N ASP A 120 1.75 10.05 16.84
CA ASP A 120 1.76 10.97 17.97
C ASP A 120 3.19 11.30 18.43
N GLU A 121 3.33 12.21 19.40
CA GLU A 121 4.63 12.60 19.96
C GLU A 121 5.37 11.44 20.64
N ALA A 122 4.63 10.42 21.12
CA ALA A 122 5.20 9.22 21.72
C ALA A 122 5.68 8.19 20.67
N GLY A 123 5.37 8.40 19.40
CA GLY A 123 5.77 7.54 18.29
C GLY A 123 4.85 6.37 18.01
N HIS A 124 3.62 6.37 18.52
CA HIS A 124 2.61 5.40 18.11
C HIS A 124 2.13 5.72 16.71
N LEU A 125 2.06 4.71 15.84
CA LEU A 125 1.49 4.84 14.50
C LEU A 125 -0.02 4.63 14.55
N TYR A 126 -0.77 5.53 13.91
CA TYR A 126 -2.21 5.43 13.74
C TYR A 126 -2.56 5.18 12.28
N LEU A 127 -3.49 4.27 12.05
CA LEU A 127 -4.05 3.94 10.74
C LEU A 127 -5.56 4.14 10.75
N THR A 128 -6.10 4.78 9.73
CA THR A 128 -7.56 4.90 9.57
C THR A 128 -8.11 3.92 8.54
N SER A 129 -9.36 3.51 8.77
CA SER A 129 -10.21 2.81 7.81
C SER A 129 -11.57 3.51 7.75
N ASP A 130 -12.07 3.76 6.55
CA ASP A 130 -13.28 4.57 6.30
C ASP A 130 -14.46 3.76 5.74
N GLU A 131 -14.24 2.48 5.42
CA GLU A 131 -15.23 1.58 4.82
C GLU A 131 -15.14 0.18 5.44
N THR A 132 -16.27 -0.52 5.50
CA THR A 132 -16.52 -1.76 6.25
C THR A 132 -16.36 -1.59 7.76
N THR A 133 -15.14 -1.30 8.22
CA THR A 133 -14.86 -0.89 9.60
C THR A 133 -14.40 0.56 9.60
N GLN A 134 -15.22 1.44 10.15
CA GLN A 134 -14.88 2.85 10.35
C GLN A 134 -14.17 3.01 11.70
N ALA A 135 -12.84 3.09 11.67
CA ALA A 135 -12.04 3.08 12.87
C ALA A 135 -10.70 3.79 12.68
N ILE A 136 -10.09 4.14 13.81
CA ILE A 136 -8.69 4.53 13.94
C ILE A 136 -8.01 3.44 14.76
N PHE A 137 -7.03 2.76 14.17
CA PHE A 137 -6.23 1.74 14.84
C PHE A 137 -4.94 2.37 15.33
N ARG A 138 -4.56 2.10 16.58
CA ARG A 138 -3.21 2.33 17.08
C ARG A 138 -2.41 1.05 16.86
N ILE A 139 -1.27 1.16 16.17
CA ILE A 139 -0.41 0.03 15.85
C ILE A 139 0.65 -0.08 16.94
N GLU A 140 0.66 -1.24 17.59
CA GLU A 140 1.64 -1.58 18.61
C GLU A 140 2.68 -2.53 18.04
N ALA A 141 3.97 -2.23 18.26
CA ALA A 141 5.01 -3.22 18.06
C ALA A 141 5.02 -4.17 19.26
N SER A 142 4.78 -5.46 19.02
CA SER A 142 5.03 -6.48 20.05
C SER A 142 6.53 -6.60 20.30
N PRO A 143 6.96 -6.80 21.57
CA PRO A 143 8.36 -6.94 21.93
C PRO A 143 9.04 -8.18 21.32
#